data_AF-A0A1B6K8H6-F1
#
_entry.id   AF-A0A1B6K8H6-F1
#
_cell.length_a   1.000
_cell.length_b   1.000
_cell.length_c   1.000
_cell.angle_alpha   90.00
_cell.angle_beta   90.00
_cell.angle_gamma   90.00
#
_symmetry.space_group_name_H-M   'P 1'
#
loop_
_entity.id
_entity.type
_entity.pdbx_description
1 polymer ?
#
loop_
_entity_poly.entity_id
_entity_poly.type
_entity_poly.pdbx_seq_one_letter_code
_entity_poly.pdbx_strand_id
1 'polypeptide(L)'
;AKLKCAPGNHFNGIKCEPLKNTSCLSYCAGKPDGFVTDLRRQCRGYVNCINGKITDELSCTDGNLFDGKNCVPALLYQCPILHKKNVCSKLKDGYHQDYMTGCREYFYCHQGQVLLEITL
;
A
#
# COMPACT_ATOMS: atom_id res chain seq x y z
N ALA A 1 7.31 -8.83 8.31
CA ALA A 1 5.85 -9.04 8.48
C ALA A 1 5.20 -7.67 8.49
N LYS A 2 3.87 -7.60 8.50
CA LYS A 2 3.16 -6.35 8.75
C LYS A 2 2.36 -6.47 10.03
N LEU A 3 2.47 -5.46 10.87
CA LEU A 3 1.67 -5.25 12.06
C LEU A 3 0.42 -4.47 11.65
N LYS A 4 -0.67 -4.62 12.41
CA LYS A 4 -1.97 -4.02 12.06
C LYS A 4 -2.57 -3.30 13.26
N CYS A 5 -3.04 -2.08 13.04
CA CYS A 5 -3.81 -1.35 14.05
C CYS A 5 -5.23 -1.94 14.19
N ALA A 6 -5.86 -1.72 15.34
CA ALA A 6 -7.26 -2.06 15.55
C ALA A 6 -8.18 -1.35 14.52
N PRO A 7 -9.36 -1.90 14.19
CA PRO A 7 -10.29 -1.27 13.26
C PRO A 7 -10.56 0.20 13.62
N GLY A 8 -10.48 1.09 12.62
CA GLY A 8 -10.63 2.54 12.80
C GLY A 8 -9.35 3.29 13.19
N ASN A 9 -8.32 2.59 13.66
CA ASN A 9 -7.03 3.18 14.02
C ASN A 9 -5.99 3.02 12.91
N HIS A 10 -5.07 3.98 12.88
CA HIS A 10 -4.06 4.17 11.85
C HIS A 10 -2.73 4.48 12.55
N PHE A 11 -1.63 3.89 12.09
CA PHE A 11 -0.32 4.15 12.65
C PHE A 11 0.15 5.54 12.23
N ASN A 12 0.51 6.40 13.19
CA ASN A 12 0.95 7.77 12.92
C ASN A 12 2.48 7.93 12.81
N GLY A 13 3.23 6.83 12.87
CA GLY A 13 4.70 6.80 12.97
C GLY A 13 5.22 6.49 14.38
N ILE A 14 4.36 6.61 15.40
CA ILE A 14 4.69 6.36 16.82
C ILE A 14 3.73 5.33 17.41
N LYS A 15 2.42 5.51 17.21
CA LYS A 15 1.35 4.66 17.77
C LYS A 15 0.12 4.60 16.86
N CYS A 16 -0.76 3.65 17.12
CA CYS A 16 -2.06 3.56 16.47
C CYS A 16 -3.05 4.56 17.09
N GLU A 17 -3.63 5.44 16.27
CA GLU A 17 -4.62 6.45 16.69
C GLU A 17 -5.76 6.58 15.66
N PRO A 18 -6.91 7.17 16.04
CA PRO A 18 -7.97 7.47 15.08
C PRO A 18 -7.49 8.39 13.95
N LEU A 19 -7.99 8.20 12.73
CA LEU A 19 -7.54 8.89 11.51
C LEU A 19 -7.43 10.43 11.65
N LYS A 20 -8.33 11.05 12.43
CA LYS A 20 -8.35 12.50 12.70
C LYS A 20 -7.04 13.04 13.29
N ASN A 21 -6.26 12.19 13.96
CA ASN A 21 -5.00 12.56 14.62
C ASN A 21 -3.78 11.99 13.87
N THR A 22 -3.95 11.51 12.64
CA THR A 22 -2.87 10.86 11.89
C THR A 22 -2.48 11.64 10.64
N SER A 23 -1.17 11.79 10.43
CA SER A 23 -0.58 12.16 9.15
C SER A 23 -0.36 10.87 8.35
N CYS A 24 -1.38 10.43 7.62
CA CYS A 24 -1.25 9.30 6.69
C CYS A 24 -1.50 9.80 5.27
N LEU A 25 -0.44 9.85 4.46
CA LEU A 25 -0.55 10.16 3.04
C LEU A 25 -1.27 9.00 2.34
N SER A 26 -2.33 9.33 1.60
CA SER A 26 -3.04 8.36 0.77
C SER A 26 -2.10 7.78 -0.29
N TYR A 27 -2.34 6.56 -0.75
CA TYR A 27 -1.69 6.02 -1.95
C TYR A 27 -1.85 6.95 -3.17
N CYS A 28 -2.97 7.67 -3.24
CA CYS A 28 -3.25 8.64 -4.29
C CYS A 28 -2.48 9.96 -4.12
N ALA A 29 -1.75 10.19 -3.02
CA ALA A 29 -1.01 11.42 -2.82
C ALA A 29 0.05 11.60 -3.92
N GLY A 30 -0.02 12.74 -4.63
CA GLY A 30 0.87 13.05 -5.75
C GLY A 30 0.59 12.26 -7.04
N LYS A 31 -0.49 11.48 -7.10
CA LYS A 31 -0.95 10.82 -8.32
C LYS A 31 -2.00 11.69 -9.03
N PRO A 32 -2.11 11.60 -10.36
CA PRO A 32 -3.19 12.26 -11.08
C PRO A 32 -4.55 11.65 -10.71
N ASP A 33 -5.60 12.44 -10.93
CA ASP A 33 -6.96 11.96 -10.77
C ASP A 33 -7.30 10.90 -11.83
N GLY A 34 -8.14 9.92 -11.44
CA GLY A 34 -8.57 8.79 -12.26
C GLY A 34 -8.10 7.43 -11.74
N PHE A 35 -8.21 6.41 -12.59
CA PHE A 35 -7.89 5.04 -12.21
C PHE A 35 -6.38 4.79 -12.14
N VAL A 36 -5.93 4.25 -11.02
CA VAL A 36 -4.53 3.91 -10.76
C VAL A 36 -4.43 2.44 -10.38
N THR A 37 -3.53 1.72 -11.05
CA THR A 37 -3.24 0.31 -10.74
C THR A 37 -2.81 0.12 -9.28
N ASP A 38 -3.36 -0.91 -8.62
CA ASP A 38 -2.91 -1.36 -7.30
C ASP A 38 -1.86 -2.47 -7.46
N LEU A 39 -0.59 -2.06 -7.47
CA LEU A 39 0.54 -2.98 -7.62
C LEU A 39 0.69 -3.97 -6.44
N ARG A 40 0.11 -3.69 -5.26
CA ARG A 40 0.13 -4.65 -4.13
C ARG A 40 -0.70 -5.88 -4.41
N ARG A 41 -1.81 -5.65 -5.11
CA ARG A 41 -2.74 -6.70 -5.51
C ARG A 41 -2.29 -7.36 -6.80
N GLN A 42 -1.02 -7.19 -7.19
CA GLN A 42 -0.45 -7.73 -8.41
C GLN A 42 -1.28 -7.34 -9.63
N CYS A 43 -1.71 -6.07 -9.69
CA CYS A 43 -2.58 -5.54 -10.74
C CYS A 43 -3.98 -6.18 -10.82
N ARG A 44 -4.37 -7.04 -9.88
CA ARG A 44 -5.75 -7.61 -9.81
C ARG A 44 -6.79 -6.59 -9.36
N GLY A 45 -6.34 -5.43 -8.86
CA GLY A 45 -7.18 -4.33 -8.46
C GLY A 45 -6.60 -2.99 -8.89
N TYR A 46 -7.44 -1.98 -8.80
CA TYR A 46 -7.13 -0.59 -9.11
C TYR A 46 -7.99 0.31 -8.24
N VAL A 47 -7.57 1.55 -8.06
CA VAL A 47 -8.27 2.54 -7.25
C VAL A 47 -8.66 3.74 -8.09
N ASN A 48 -9.75 4.39 -7.74
CA ASN A 48 -10.07 5.71 -8.27
C ASN A 48 -9.46 6.77 -7.36
N CYS A 49 -8.56 7.59 -7.90
CA CYS A 49 -7.93 8.69 -7.19
C CYS A 49 -8.64 10.00 -7.55
N ILE A 50 -9.08 10.78 -6.56
CA ILE A 50 -9.63 12.13 -6.74
C ILE A 50 -9.06 13.05 -5.66
N ASN A 51 -8.45 14.18 -6.07
CA ASN A 51 -7.79 15.14 -5.17
C ASN A 51 -6.80 14.47 -4.21
N GLY A 52 -6.02 13.52 -4.73
CA GLY A 52 -5.00 12.80 -3.97
C GLY A 52 -5.55 11.81 -2.93
N LYS A 53 -6.84 11.45 -2.99
CA LYS A 53 -7.48 10.46 -2.10
C LYS A 53 -8.06 9.30 -2.92
N ILE A 54 -8.09 8.12 -2.31
CA ILE A 54 -8.85 6.98 -2.86
C ILE A 54 -10.34 7.24 -2.62
N THR A 55 -11.14 7.26 -3.68
CA THR A 55 -12.62 7.31 -3.58
C THR A 55 -13.24 5.93 -3.73
N ASP A 56 -12.62 5.06 -4.53
CA ASP A 56 -13.12 3.73 -4.83
C ASP A 56 -11.97 2.71 -4.90
N GLU A 57 -12.21 1.51 -4.39
CA GLU A 57 -11.34 0.34 -4.59
C GLU A 57 -12.07 -0.66 -5.50
N LEU A 58 -11.47 -1.00 -6.63
CA LEU A 58 -12.07 -1.81 -7.68
C LEU A 58 -11.18 -3.04 -7.95
N SER A 59 -11.80 -4.12 -8.45
CA SER A 59 -11.11 -5.36 -8.78
C SER A 59 -11.46 -5.79 -10.19
N CYS A 60 -10.48 -6.32 -10.91
CA CYS A 60 -10.76 -7.04 -12.15
C CYS A 60 -11.41 -8.38 -11.81
N THR A 61 -12.23 -8.90 -12.73
CA THR A 61 -12.75 -10.26 -12.64
C THR A 61 -11.62 -11.28 -12.62
N ASP A 62 -11.89 -12.48 -12.12
CA ASP A 62 -10.89 -13.55 -12.01
C ASP A 62 -10.22 -13.83 -13.37
N GLY A 63 -8.90 -14.00 -13.35
CA GLY A 63 -8.09 -14.20 -14.54
C GLY A 63 -7.65 -12.91 -15.26
N ASN A 64 -8.14 -11.74 -14.87
CA ASN A 64 -7.79 -10.46 -15.48
C ASN A 64 -6.93 -9.57 -14.57
N LEU A 65 -6.12 -8.71 -15.20
CA LEU A 65 -5.25 -7.72 -14.58
C LEU A 65 -5.55 -6.34 -15.15
N PHE A 66 -5.47 -5.31 -14.32
CA PHE A 66 -5.60 -3.92 -14.75
C PHE A 66 -4.29 -3.44 -15.39
N ASP A 67 -4.33 -3.13 -16.68
CA ASP A 67 -3.15 -2.69 -17.45
C ASP A 67 -2.81 -1.20 -17.28
N GLY A 68 -3.57 -0.49 -16.44
CA GLY A 68 -3.53 0.97 -16.28
C GLY A 68 -4.72 1.68 -16.93
N LYS A 69 -5.50 0.97 -17.76
CA LYS A 69 -6.69 1.49 -18.43
C LYS A 69 -7.87 0.52 -18.40
N ASN A 70 -7.64 -0.77 -18.62
CA ASN A 70 -8.65 -1.82 -18.74
C ASN A 70 -8.24 -3.06 -17.95
N CYS A 71 -9.24 -3.88 -17.59
CA CYS A 71 -9.01 -5.25 -17.15
C CYS A 71 -8.81 -6.15 -18.37
N VAL A 72 -7.60 -6.70 -18.52
CA VAL A 72 -7.21 -7.57 -19.62
C VAL A 72 -6.79 -8.95 -19.10
N PRO A 73 -6.91 -10.03 -19.90
CA PRO A 73 -6.43 -11.35 -19.50
C PRO A 73 -4.99 -11.33 -19.00
N ALA A 74 -4.72 -12.02 -17.88
CA ALA A 74 -3.39 -12.05 -17.25
C ALA A 74 -2.28 -12.58 -18.18
N LEU A 75 -2.63 -13.37 -19.19
CA LEU A 75 -1.70 -13.88 -20.20
C LEU A 75 -1.23 -12.79 -21.20
N LEU A 76 -1.96 -11.68 -21.31
CA LEU A 76 -1.68 -10.58 -22.25
C LEU A 76 -0.95 -9.40 -21.61
N TYR A 77 -0.87 -9.36 -20.28
CA TYR A 77 -0.27 -8.25 -19.56
C TYR A 77 0.59 -8.73 -18.41
N GLN A 78 1.86 -8.32 -18.43
CA GLN A 78 2.76 -8.54 -17.32
C GLN A 78 2.61 -7.40 -16.32
N CYS A 79 2.00 -7.67 -15.17
CA CYS A 79 1.96 -6.69 -14.08
C CYS A 79 3.39 -6.25 -13.74
N PRO A 80 3.71 -4.94 -13.78
CA PRO A 80 5.01 -4.46 -13.37
C PRO A 80 5.19 -4.81 -11.91
N ILE A 81 6.03 -5.82 -11.67
CA ILE A 81 6.39 -6.20 -10.32
C ILE A 81 7.12 -4.98 -9.77
N LEU A 82 6.57 -4.36 -8.71
CA LEU A 82 7.43 -3.62 -7.79
C LEU A 82 8.45 -4.66 -7.36
N HIS A 83 9.64 -4.65 -7.99
CA HIS A 83 10.76 -5.45 -7.51
C HIS A 83 10.72 -5.31 -6.01
N LYS A 84 10.74 -6.43 -5.28
CA LYS A 84 10.85 -6.47 -3.82
C LYS A 84 12.20 -5.84 -3.44
N LYS A 85 12.40 -4.56 -3.76
CA LYS A 85 13.30 -3.69 -3.03
C LYS A 85 12.74 -3.77 -1.64
N ASN A 86 13.56 -4.31 -0.76
CA ASN A 86 13.29 -4.29 0.65
C ASN A 86 12.85 -2.86 0.97
N VAL A 87 11.62 -2.67 1.45
CA VAL A 87 11.11 -1.32 1.71
C VAL A 87 12.05 -0.59 2.69
N CYS A 88 12.73 -1.36 3.53
CA CYS A 88 13.74 -0.88 4.47
C CYS A 88 15.09 -0.50 3.84
N SER A 89 15.35 -0.78 2.55
CA SER A 89 16.66 -0.51 1.92
C SER A 89 17.04 0.99 1.93
N LYS A 90 16.07 1.88 2.11
CA LYS A 90 16.26 3.33 2.21
C LYS A 90 15.65 3.93 3.48
N LEU A 91 15.13 3.11 4.38
CA LEU A 91 14.50 3.55 5.61
C LEU A 91 15.46 3.30 6.77
N LYS A 92 15.39 4.17 7.78
CA LYS A 92 16.12 3.98 9.03
C LYS A 92 15.48 2.85 9.83
N ASP A 93 16.23 2.31 10.78
CA ASP A 93 15.69 1.36 11.74
C ASP A 93 14.53 2.00 12.54
N GLY A 94 13.49 1.22 12.82
CA GLY A 94 12.27 1.71 13.47
C GLY A 94 10.97 1.28 12.80
N TYR A 95 9.85 1.76 13.36
CA TYR A 95 8.52 1.51 12.81
C TYR A 95 8.17 2.50 11.69
N HIS A 96 7.58 1.99 10.62
CA HIS A 96 7.20 2.76 9.44
C HIS A 96 5.77 2.45 9.03
N GLN A 97 5.07 3.48 8.57
CA GLN A 97 3.71 3.38 8.06
C GLN A 97 3.68 2.63 6.74
N ASP A 98 2.67 1.76 6.55
CA ASP A 98 2.33 1.28 5.22
C ASP A 98 1.26 2.19 4.60
N TYR A 99 1.71 3.24 3.92
CA TYR A 99 0.85 4.22 3.23
C TYR A 99 -0.12 3.58 2.25
N MET A 100 0.23 2.41 1.70
CA MET A 100 -0.62 1.74 0.75
C MET A 100 -1.89 1.24 1.43
N THR A 101 -1.79 0.72 2.65
CA THR A 101 -2.96 0.29 3.45
C THR A 101 -3.73 1.45 4.08
N GLY A 102 -3.41 2.69 3.69
CA GLY A 102 -3.80 3.87 4.42
C GLY A 102 -3.29 3.82 5.85
N CYS A 103 -2.05 3.36 6.08
CA CYS A 103 -1.45 3.28 7.42
C CYS A 103 -2.21 2.43 8.45
N ARG A 104 -3.15 1.57 8.01
CA ARG A 104 -3.77 0.56 8.88
C ARG A 104 -2.75 -0.52 9.27
N GLU A 105 -1.80 -0.76 8.38
CA GLU A 105 -0.65 -1.61 8.60
C GLU A 105 0.62 -0.77 8.76
N TYR A 106 1.59 -1.36 9.44
CA TYR A 106 2.91 -0.79 9.67
C TYR A 106 3.94 -1.92 9.78
N PHE A 107 5.22 -1.60 9.68
CA PHE A 107 6.30 -2.58 9.71
C PHE A 107 7.53 -2.03 10.42
N TYR A 108 8.37 -2.92 10.95
CA TYR A 108 9.62 -2.54 11.58
C TYR A 108 10.80 -2.82 10.65
N CYS A 109 11.66 -1.83 10.47
CA CYS A 109 12.92 -1.94 9.77
C CYS A 109 14.08 -2.15 10.76
N HIS A 110 14.96 -3.09 10.44
CA HIS A 110 16.24 -3.30 11.11
C HIS A 110 17.30 -3.68 10.10
N GLN A 111 18.44 -2.96 10.09
CA GLN A 111 19.56 -3.25 9.19
C GLN A 111 19.13 -3.38 7.72
N GLY A 112 18.22 -2.51 7.29
CA GLY A 112 17.70 -2.50 5.93
C GLY A 112 16.75 -3.66 5.60
N GLN A 113 16.25 -4.39 6.61
CA GLN A 113 15.30 -5.48 6.46
C GLN A 113 14.02 -5.31 7.27
N VAL A 114 12.91 -5.83 6.75
CA VAL A 114 11.64 -5.90 7.48
C VAL A 114 11.71 -7.06 8.47
N LEU A 115 11.67 -6.78 9.78
CA LEU A 115 11.57 -7.83 10.79
C LEU A 115 10.15 -8.42 10.81
N LEU A 116 10.07 -9.74 10.99
CA LEU A 116 8.83 -10.51 10.94
C LEU A 116 8.24 -10.74 12.34
N GLU A 117 9.08 -10.77 13.36
CA GLU A 117 8.71 -10.86 14.77
C GLU A 117 9.72 -10.02 15.57
N ILE A 118 9.23 -9.29 16.58
CA ILE A 118 10.10 -8.61 17.54
C ILE A 118 10.28 -9.60 18.69
N THR A 119 11.14 -10.58 18.49
CA THR A 119 11.65 -11.37 19.61
C THR A 119 12.58 -10.45 20.40
N LEU A 120 12.10 -10.01 21.56
CA LEU A 120 12.92 -9.49 22.65
C LEU A 120 13.81 -10.61 23.22
#